data_AF-A0A7G7LB39-F1
#
_entry.id   AF-A0A7G7LB39-F1
#
_cell.length_a   1.000
_cell.length_b   1.000
_cell.length_c   1.000
_cell.angle_alpha   90.00
_cell.angle_beta   90.00
_cell.angle_gamma   90.00
#
_symmetry.space_group_name_H-M   'P 1'
#
loop_
_entity.id
_entity.type
_entity.pdbx_description
1 polymer ?
#
loop_
_entity_poly.entity_id
_entity_poly.type
_entity_poly.pdbx_seq_one_letter_code
_entity_poly.pdbx_strand_id
1 'polypeptide(L)'
;MGRVDRPSPPRAAGGVTVVTAPVRRRGGTWWISPVGALALVVPITLLLTARLDDNAFRLFYRSPKSVTGETLLLIAVTVLVLGATAAVTASLAPSGKRRLVRSPGVVPRRLYSAGQALFWLTMVGYLLYFAVGASNGLRPADVFNAVFSQSNYSGDLKEQLSGVAGITTLTQVGIAFVIVATYLLLQGRDRRLAAQLGFVFFLSLLRSFIASERLALVEVSVPVIVVLVLAGGRSLRRGKRAAARLAPLVLAPLLFLLFAAFEFSRSWQFFKTRTDESFPVFALIRLAGYYATSYNNGQLHLVHDPYPGRMPLDSIAAFWSAPGIAQLGLYDRLSAPAPVTAQNVLERFGNPEFNNPGGVTTPFVDFGLLGGFLFFVLCGVVIGLLYRGFVDGSPMGALLYPMVVTGLFDLPRYLYWTQGRVVPAVVCLVAVALYVGRPVGVSRQPLPRRRFPAPPAAVGNRVPEAVR
;
A
#
# COMPACT_ATOMS: atom_id res chain seq x y z
N MET A 1 52.91 -32.61 -64.78
CA MET A 1 51.53 -32.34 -64.32
C MET A 1 51.42 -32.73 -62.85
N GLY A 2 51.75 -31.81 -61.95
CA GLY A 2 51.71 -32.01 -60.49
C GLY A 2 50.48 -31.33 -59.89
N ARG A 3 49.65 -32.08 -59.17
CA ARG A 3 48.42 -31.61 -58.50
C ARG A 3 48.79 -30.72 -57.31
N VAL A 4 48.20 -29.53 -57.28
CA VAL A 4 48.33 -28.53 -56.22
C VAL A 4 47.41 -28.90 -55.05
N ASP A 5 48.00 -29.11 -53.88
CA ASP A 5 47.30 -29.23 -52.60
C ASP A 5 46.65 -27.89 -52.21
N ARG A 6 45.35 -27.92 -51.90
CA ARG A 6 44.64 -26.78 -51.29
C ARG A 6 44.73 -26.88 -49.77
N PRO A 7 44.96 -25.78 -49.05
CA PRO A 7 44.96 -25.79 -47.59
C PRO A 7 43.53 -25.89 -47.04
N SER A 8 43.39 -26.73 -46.00
CA SER A 8 42.17 -26.92 -45.22
C SER A 8 41.73 -25.63 -44.51
N PRO A 9 40.43 -25.36 -44.35
CA PRO A 9 39.95 -24.22 -43.58
C PRO A 9 40.21 -24.40 -42.07
N PRO A 10 40.38 -23.32 -41.30
CA PRO A 10 40.61 -23.40 -39.87
C PRO A 10 39.38 -23.96 -39.15
N ARG A 11 39.63 -24.92 -38.25
CA ARG A 11 38.64 -25.48 -37.32
C ARG A 11 37.99 -24.35 -36.52
N ALA A 12 36.67 -24.18 -36.69
CA ALA A 12 35.86 -23.32 -35.85
C ALA A 12 35.95 -23.80 -34.38
N ALA A 13 36.52 -22.97 -33.53
CA ALA A 13 36.57 -23.21 -32.09
C ALA A 13 35.16 -23.25 -31.50
N GLY A 14 34.95 -24.25 -30.64
CA GLY A 14 33.79 -24.54 -29.81
C GLY A 14 32.71 -23.46 -29.72
N GLY A 15 31.61 -23.69 -30.43
CA GLY A 15 30.33 -23.07 -30.12
C GLY A 15 29.88 -23.55 -28.75
N VAL A 16 30.12 -22.75 -27.71
CA VAL A 16 29.45 -22.88 -26.43
C VAL A 16 27.97 -22.60 -26.69
N THR A 17 27.19 -23.65 -26.89
CA THR A 17 25.74 -23.59 -26.77
C THR A 17 25.43 -23.12 -25.36
N VAL A 18 25.23 -21.82 -25.20
CA VAL A 18 24.60 -21.24 -24.01
C VAL A 18 23.19 -21.80 -24.01
N VAL A 19 23.00 -22.94 -23.36
CA VAL A 19 21.68 -23.42 -22.96
C VAL A 19 21.15 -22.34 -22.04
N THR A 20 20.39 -21.39 -22.60
CA THR A 20 19.59 -20.45 -21.84
C THR A 20 18.47 -21.26 -21.22
N ALA A 21 18.79 -21.93 -20.11
CA ALA A 21 17.80 -22.50 -19.23
C ALA A 21 16.75 -21.39 -18.97
N PRO A 22 15.44 -21.67 -19.11
CA PRO A 22 14.43 -20.67 -18.86
C PRO A 22 14.68 -20.15 -17.45
N VAL A 23 15.02 -18.85 -17.34
CA VAL A 23 15.16 -18.19 -16.05
C VAL A 23 13.83 -18.38 -15.35
N ARG A 24 13.76 -19.34 -14.40
CA ARG A 24 12.56 -19.62 -13.61
C ARG A 24 12.06 -18.26 -13.13
N ARG A 25 10.87 -17.87 -13.61
CA ARG A 25 10.19 -16.64 -13.18
C ARG A 25 10.16 -16.66 -11.66
N ARG A 26 11.06 -15.91 -11.01
CA ARG A 26 11.14 -15.89 -9.55
C ARG A 26 9.93 -15.10 -9.08
N GLY A 27 8.83 -15.83 -8.83
CA GLY A 27 7.58 -15.28 -8.34
C GLY A 27 7.78 -14.49 -7.03
N GLY A 28 6.86 -13.55 -6.79
CA GLY A 28 6.80 -12.82 -5.53
C GLY A 28 6.53 -13.74 -4.34
N THR A 29 6.67 -13.21 -3.14
CA THR A 29 6.36 -13.93 -1.90
C THR A 29 4.84 -14.22 -1.83
N TRP A 30 4.47 -15.43 -1.39
CA TRP A 30 3.09 -15.93 -1.47
C TRP A 30 2.07 -15.01 -0.80
N TRP A 31 2.33 -14.57 0.43
CA TRP A 31 1.41 -13.75 1.23
C TRP A 31 1.30 -12.28 0.78
N ILE A 32 2.21 -11.82 -0.09
CA ILE A 32 2.14 -10.50 -0.71
C ILE A 32 1.36 -10.55 -2.03
N SER A 33 1.21 -11.72 -2.65
CA SER A 33 0.35 -11.84 -3.83
C SER A 33 -1.09 -11.48 -3.47
N PRO A 34 -1.92 -11.00 -4.44
CA PRO A 34 -3.30 -10.63 -4.15
C PRO A 34 -4.09 -11.76 -3.48
N VAL A 35 -3.96 -12.98 -4.01
CA VAL A 35 -4.59 -14.18 -3.46
C VAL A 35 -4.07 -14.51 -2.06
N GLY A 36 -2.75 -14.46 -1.86
CA GLY A 36 -2.16 -14.80 -0.57
C GLY A 36 -2.48 -13.79 0.53
N ALA A 37 -2.54 -12.49 0.20
CA ALA A 37 -2.92 -11.45 1.16
C ALA A 37 -4.38 -11.62 1.62
N LEU A 38 -5.28 -11.87 0.67
CA LEU A 38 -6.68 -12.15 0.96
C LEU A 38 -6.86 -13.44 1.77
N ALA A 39 -6.17 -14.51 1.36
CA ALA A 39 -6.22 -15.82 2.04
C ALA A 39 -5.66 -15.79 3.46
N LEU A 40 -4.77 -14.85 3.78
CA LEU A 40 -4.18 -14.72 5.12
C LEU A 40 -5.19 -14.16 6.14
N VAL A 41 -6.07 -13.23 5.74
CA VAL A 41 -6.92 -12.47 6.67
C VAL A 41 -8.38 -12.86 6.58
N VAL A 42 -8.92 -12.97 5.36
CA VAL A 42 -10.37 -13.12 5.14
C VAL A 42 -10.90 -14.45 5.71
N PRO A 43 -10.30 -15.62 5.44
CA PRO A 43 -10.85 -16.88 5.95
C PRO A 43 -10.89 -16.95 7.47
N ILE A 44 -9.85 -16.44 8.14
CA ILE A 44 -9.75 -16.45 9.61
C ILE A 44 -10.85 -15.58 10.20
N THR A 45 -11.02 -14.36 9.67
CA THR A 45 -12.01 -13.41 10.18
C THR A 45 -13.45 -13.83 9.85
N LEU A 46 -13.69 -14.44 8.69
CA LEU A 46 -14.99 -15.03 8.35
C LEU A 46 -15.34 -16.18 9.27
N LEU A 47 -14.41 -17.12 9.49
CA LEU A 47 -14.61 -18.26 10.37
C LEU A 47 -14.89 -17.81 11.80
N LEU A 48 -14.11 -16.85 12.31
CA LEU A 48 -14.32 -16.24 13.61
C LEU A 48 -15.76 -15.71 13.74
N THR A 49 -16.21 -14.93 12.78
CA THR A 49 -17.55 -14.31 12.78
C THR A 49 -18.67 -15.34 12.64
N ALA A 50 -18.45 -16.37 11.82
CA ALA A 50 -19.39 -17.48 11.65
C ALA A 50 -19.60 -18.25 12.96
N ARG A 51 -18.53 -18.39 13.77
CA ARG A 51 -18.54 -19.16 15.02
C ARG A 51 -19.11 -18.42 16.23
N LEU A 52 -19.09 -17.08 16.22
CA LEU A 52 -19.70 -16.27 17.27
C LEU A 52 -21.22 -16.30 17.12
N ASP A 53 -21.95 -16.64 18.17
CA ASP A 53 -23.41 -16.62 18.21
C ASP A 53 -23.96 -15.24 18.61
N ASP A 54 -25.28 -15.06 18.59
CA ASP A 54 -25.92 -13.80 18.99
C ASP A 54 -25.63 -13.43 20.44
N ASN A 55 -25.55 -14.43 21.33
CA ASN A 55 -25.23 -14.20 22.74
C ASN A 55 -23.81 -13.63 22.90
N ALA A 56 -22.81 -14.19 22.21
CA ALA A 56 -21.45 -13.65 22.22
C ALA A 56 -21.39 -12.21 21.65
N PHE A 57 -22.15 -11.92 20.59
CA PHE A 57 -22.24 -10.56 20.04
C PHE A 57 -22.82 -9.56 21.05
N ARG A 58 -23.89 -9.93 21.76
CA ARG A 58 -24.49 -9.09 22.79
C ARG A 58 -23.59 -8.92 24.01
N LEU A 59 -22.96 -10.00 24.45
CA LEU A 59 -22.09 -10.02 25.62
C LEU A 59 -20.84 -9.16 25.39
N PHE A 60 -20.11 -9.41 24.30
CA PHE A 60 -18.80 -8.78 24.07
C PHE A 60 -18.89 -7.46 23.31
N TYR A 61 -19.88 -7.32 22.43
CA TYR A 61 -19.97 -6.18 21.50
C TYR A 61 -21.25 -5.37 21.67
N ARG A 62 -22.11 -5.69 22.64
CA ARG A 62 -23.32 -4.91 22.99
C ARG A 62 -24.22 -4.61 21.79
N SER A 63 -24.22 -5.50 20.80
CA SER A 63 -25.04 -5.40 19.60
C SER A 63 -25.56 -6.78 19.22
N PRO A 64 -26.73 -6.87 18.58
CA PRO A 64 -27.22 -8.13 18.05
C PRO A 64 -26.40 -8.58 16.84
N LYS A 65 -26.26 -9.90 16.68
CA LYS A 65 -25.72 -10.50 15.47
C LYS A 65 -26.75 -10.40 14.35
N SER A 66 -26.49 -9.48 13.43
CA SER A 66 -27.28 -9.25 12.22
C SER A 66 -26.73 -10.00 11.02
N VAL A 67 -25.40 -10.24 10.97
CA VAL A 67 -24.76 -10.93 9.84
C VAL A 67 -25.33 -12.35 9.63
N THR A 68 -25.73 -12.63 8.39
CA THR A 68 -26.32 -13.92 8.00
C THR A 68 -25.30 -14.81 7.29
N GLY A 69 -25.62 -16.10 7.15
CA GLY A 69 -24.81 -17.03 6.37
C GLY A 69 -24.69 -16.63 4.90
N GLU A 70 -25.74 -16.04 4.32
CA GLU A 70 -25.75 -15.53 2.95
C GLU A 70 -24.76 -14.40 2.76
N THR A 71 -24.67 -13.47 3.71
CA THR A 71 -23.72 -12.35 3.66
C THR A 71 -22.28 -12.84 3.81
N LEU A 72 -22.04 -13.81 4.69
CA LEU A 72 -20.71 -14.43 4.80
C LEU A 72 -20.32 -15.16 3.51
N LEU A 73 -21.27 -15.86 2.86
CA LEU A 73 -21.05 -16.50 1.57
C LEU A 73 -20.78 -15.47 0.46
N LEU A 74 -21.56 -14.39 0.41
CA LEU A 74 -21.36 -13.26 -0.51
C LEU A 74 -19.93 -12.71 -0.38
N ILE A 75 -19.48 -12.46 0.85
CA ILE A 75 -18.12 -11.97 1.12
C ILE A 75 -17.07 -12.99 0.66
N ALA A 76 -17.24 -14.27 1.00
CA ALA A 76 -16.32 -15.33 0.60
C ALA A 76 -16.19 -15.43 -0.93
N VAL A 77 -17.31 -15.48 -1.64
CA VAL A 77 -17.35 -15.53 -3.11
C VAL A 77 -16.72 -14.29 -3.71
N THR A 78 -17.02 -13.11 -3.18
CA THR A 78 -16.47 -11.84 -3.68
C THR A 78 -14.95 -11.79 -3.56
N VAL A 79 -14.41 -12.23 -2.41
CA VAL A 79 -12.96 -12.27 -2.20
C VAL A 79 -12.29 -13.31 -3.11
N LEU A 80 -12.96 -14.43 -3.39
CA LEU A 80 -12.50 -15.39 -4.40
C LEU A 80 -12.51 -14.79 -5.81
N VAL A 81 -13.55 -14.05 -6.19
CA VAL A 81 -13.63 -13.36 -7.50
C VAL A 81 -12.51 -12.33 -7.62
N LEU A 82 -12.30 -11.48 -6.61
CA LEU A 82 -11.23 -10.49 -6.58
C LEU A 82 -9.85 -11.16 -6.69
N GLY A 83 -9.61 -12.21 -5.91
CA GLY A 83 -8.35 -12.95 -5.93
C GLY A 83 -8.10 -13.65 -7.26
N ALA A 84 -9.10 -14.33 -7.81
CA ALA A 84 -9.02 -15.07 -9.07
C ALA A 84 -8.78 -14.12 -10.25
N THR A 85 -9.54 -13.03 -10.36
CA THR A 85 -9.37 -12.03 -11.42
C THR A 85 -8.00 -11.35 -11.33
N ALA A 86 -7.51 -11.04 -10.12
CA ALA A 86 -6.16 -10.52 -9.94
C ALA A 86 -5.06 -11.53 -10.32
N ALA A 87 -5.22 -12.81 -9.98
CA ALA A 87 -4.29 -13.86 -10.34
C ALA A 87 -4.25 -14.11 -11.86
N VAL A 88 -5.42 -14.24 -12.49
CA VAL A 88 -5.56 -14.42 -13.94
C VAL A 88 -4.94 -13.22 -14.64
N THR A 89 -5.30 -12.00 -14.26
CA THR A 89 -4.75 -10.78 -14.87
C THR A 89 -3.23 -10.72 -14.72
N ALA A 90 -2.69 -10.98 -13.52
CA ALA A 90 -1.25 -10.99 -13.30
C ALA A 90 -0.51 -12.05 -14.14
N SER A 91 -1.14 -13.20 -14.39
CA SER A 91 -0.57 -14.29 -15.18
C SER A 91 -0.54 -13.99 -16.69
N LEU A 92 -1.60 -13.35 -17.19
CA LEU A 92 -1.77 -13.00 -18.61
C LEU A 92 -1.08 -11.68 -18.97
N ALA A 93 -0.89 -10.79 -18.00
CA ALA A 93 -0.34 -9.46 -18.26
C ALA A 93 1.11 -9.53 -18.80
N PRO A 94 1.40 -8.77 -19.87
CA PRO A 94 2.70 -8.80 -20.51
C PRO A 94 3.79 -8.32 -19.55
N SER A 95 4.99 -8.90 -19.66
CA SER A 95 6.12 -8.44 -18.88
C SER A 95 6.56 -7.05 -19.31
N GLY A 96 6.66 -6.14 -18.35
CA GLY A 96 7.13 -4.78 -18.60
C GLY A 96 8.61 -4.74 -19.00
N LYS A 97 8.94 -4.06 -20.11
CA LYS A 97 10.33 -3.84 -20.54
C LYS A 97 11.07 -2.81 -19.65
N ARG A 98 10.34 -1.89 -19.01
CA ARG A 98 10.92 -0.81 -18.18
C ARG A 98 10.95 -1.24 -16.71
N ARG A 99 12.12 -1.09 -16.08
CA ARG A 99 12.34 -1.31 -14.66
C ARG A 99 12.64 0.00 -13.94
N LEU A 100 12.04 0.20 -12.78
CA LEU A 100 12.24 1.37 -11.89
C LEU A 100 13.71 1.54 -11.55
N VAL A 101 14.39 0.43 -11.27
CA VAL A 101 15.83 0.39 -11.08
C VAL A 101 16.44 -0.61 -12.07
N ARG A 102 17.40 -0.13 -12.87
CA ARG A 102 18.04 -0.91 -13.94
C ARG A 102 19.27 -1.68 -13.46
N SER A 103 20.05 -1.08 -12.57
CA SER A 103 21.31 -1.63 -12.09
C SER A 103 21.44 -1.41 -10.58
N PRO A 104 21.79 -2.46 -9.80
CA PRO A 104 22.13 -2.31 -8.38
C PRO A 104 23.21 -1.24 -8.18
N GLY A 105 23.06 -0.38 -7.18
CA GLY A 105 24.05 0.65 -6.84
C GLY A 105 23.94 1.97 -7.60
N VAL A 106 23.16 2.03 -8.69
CA VAL A 106 22.93 3.29 -9.43
C VAL A 106 21.59 3.89 -9.02
N VAL A 107 21.65 4.98 -8.27
CA VAL A 107 20.45 5.73 -7.84
C VAL A 107 20.01 6.68 -8.96
N PRO A 108 18.79 6.54 -9.53
CA PRO A 108 18.31 7.49 -10.52
C PRO A 108 18.10 8.87 -9.88
N ARG A 109 18.80 9.90 -10.38
CA ARG A 109 18.69 11.29 -9.88
C ARG A 109 17.23 11.76 -9.80
N ARG A 110 16.41 11.39 -10.79
CA ARG A 110 14.97 11.71 -10.83
C ARG A 110 14.17 11.09 -9.69
N LEU A 111 14.50 9.86 -9.30
CA LEU A 111 13.82 9.17 -8.21
C LEU A 111 14.22 9.77 -6.87
N TYR A 112 15.50 10.13 -6.71
CA TYR A 112 15.99 10.83 -5.52
C TYR A 112 15.36 12.21 -5.36
N SER A 113 15.32 13.02 -6.42
CA SER A 113 14.69 14.35 -6.40
C SER A 113 13.20 14.27 -6.10
N ALA A 114 12.49 13.30 -6.69
CA ALA A 114 11.09 13.06 -6.38
C ALA A 114 10.90 12.64 -4.90
N GLY A 115 11.77 11.76 -4.37
CA GLY A 115 11.76 11.39 -2.95
C GLY A 115 11.94 12.58 -2.02
N GLN A 116 12.88 13.49 -2.32
CA GLN A 116 13.07 14.72 -1.53
C GLN A 116 11.87 15.67 -1.62
N ALA A 117 11.25 15.81 -2.79
CA ALA A 117 10.04 16.61 -2.95
C ALA A 117 8.88 16.06 -2.10
N LEU A 118 8.68 14.74 -2.11
CA LEU A 118 7.66 14.07 -1.29
C LEU A 118 7.95 14.23 0.21
N PHE A 119 9.22 14.13 0.63
CA PHE A 119 9.61 14.38 2.01
C PHE A 119 9.20 15.78 2.46
N TRP A 120 9.63 16.82 1.73
CA TRP A 120 9.30 18.19 2.08
C TRP A 120 7.82 18.50 2.03
N LEU A 121 7.08 17.94 1.06
CA LEU A 121 5.62 18.07 1.01
C LEU A 121 4.96 17.43 2.24
N THR A 122 5.46 16.28 2.70
CA THR A 122 5.02 15.63 3.94
C THR A 122 5.35 16.50 5.16
N MET A 123 6.54 17.10 5.23
CA MET A 123 6.94 18.00 6.32
C MET A 123 6.07 19.25 6.39
N VAL A 124 5.75 19.86 5.24
CA VAL A 124 4.82 20.98 5.16
C VAL A 124 3.43 20.55 5.67
N GLY A 125 2.97 19.35 5.28
CA GLY A 125 1.71 18.79 5.81
C GLY A 125 1.70 18.69 7.32
N TYR A 126 2.76 18.17 7.94
CA TYR A 126 2.87 18.09 9.40
C TYR A 126 3.01 19.46 10.06
N LEU A 127 3.77 20.39 9.46
CA LEU A 127 3.90 21.75 9.96
C LEU A 127 2.53 22.45 10.00
N LEU A 128 1.77 22.38 8.91
CA LEU A 128 0.42 22.94 8.83
C LEU A 128 -0.53 22.27 9.83
N TYR A 129 -0.44 20.95 9.97
CA TYR A 129 -1.24 20.20 10.94
C TYR A 129 -1.02 20.68 12.37
N PHE A 130 0.24 20.85 12.80
CA PHE A 130 0.56 21.39 14.12
C PHE A 130 0.27 22.88 14.27
N ALA A 131 0.47 23.68 13.21
CA ALA A 131 0.16 25.10 13.23
C ALA A 131 -1.34 25.35 13.43
N VAL A 132 -2.19 24.56 12.78
CA VAL A 132 -3.65 24.64 12.97
C VAL A 132 -4.06 24.11 14.34
N GLY A 133 -3.44 23.04 14.83
CA GLY A 133 -3.62 22.61 16.22
C GLY A 133 -3.30 23.73 17.21
N ALA A 134 -2.17 24.41 17.02
CA ALA A 134 -1.76 25.52 17.87
C ALA A 134 -2.72 26.71 17.78
N SER A 135 -3.24 27.06 16.59
CA SER A 135 -4.26 28.11 16.45
C SER A 135 -5.58 27.75 17.14
N ASN A 136 -5.88 26.46 17.25
CA ASN A 136 -7.06 25.93 17.96
C ASN A 136 -6.82 25.72 19.46
N GLY A 137 -5.68 26.17 20.00
CA GLY A 137 -5.39 26.15 21.43
C GLY A 137 -4.54 24.98 21.93
N LEU A 138 -4.01 24.13 21.04
CA LEU A 138 -3.11 23.02 21.42
C LEU A 138 -1.82 23.56 22.04
N ARG A 139 -1.54 23.22 23.31
CA ARG A 139 -0.28 23.58 23.97
C ARG A 139 0.74 22.44 23.85
N PRO A 140 2.05 22.74 23.83
CA PRO A 140 3.09 21.70 23.84
C PRO A 140 2.99 20.74 25.04
N ALA A 141 2.50 21.22 26.18
CA ALA A 141 2.25 20.41 27.37
C ALA A 141 1.17 19.34 27.13
N ASP A 142 0.16 19.64 26.30
CA ASP A 142 -0.93 18.69 26.01
C ASP A 142 -0.43 17.53 25.15
N VAL A 143 0.48 17.81 24.21
CA VAL A 143 1.17 16.79 23.41
C VAL A 143 2.06 15.90 24.30
N PHE A 144 2.80 16.52 25.24
CA PHE A 144 3.63 15.78 26.18
C PHE A 144 2.78 14.87 27.07
N ASN A 145 1.69 15.39 27.64
CA ASN A 145 0.77 14.61 28.45
C ASN A 145 0.14 13.48 27.64
N ALA A 146 -0.36 13.74 26.43
CA ALA A 146 -0.91 12.69 25.55
C ALA A 146 0.04 11.50 25.32
N VAL A 147 1.35 11.77 25.18
CA VAL A 147 2.37 10.74 24.94
C VAL A 147 2.79 10.02 26.23
N PHE A 148 2.97 10.75 27.34
CA PHE A 148 3.55 10.21 28.57
C PHE A 148 2.52 9.77 29.62
N SER A 149 1.41 10.49 29.79
CA SER A 149 0.36 10.09 30.72
C SER A 149 -0.58 9.04 30.15
N GLN A 150 -0.50 8.77 28.84
CA GLN A 150 -1.34 7.82 28.08
C GLN A 150 -2.85 8.02 28.27
N SER A 151 -3.27 9.14 28.86
CA SER A 151 -4.64 9.47 29.23
C SER A 151 -5.25 10.37 28.16
N ASN A 152 -5.39 9.87 26.93
CA ASN A 152 -6.13 10.55 25.86
C ASN A 152 -7.64 10.39 26.06
N TYR A 153 -8.12 10.85 27.21
CA TYR A 153 -9.40 10.46 27.80
C TYR A 153 -10.62 11.15 27.18
N SER A 154 -10.50 12.34 26.58
CA SER A 154 -11.68 13.16 26.28
C SER A 154 -11.99 13.39 24.80
N GLY A 155 -11.13 13.02 23.85
CA GLY A 155 -11.37 13.38 22.45
C GLY A 155 -11.21 14.89 22.15
N ASP A 156 -11.03 15.73 23.17
CA ASP A 156 -10.77 17.17 23.06
C ASP A 156 -9.56 17.48 22.18
N LEU A 157 -8.48 16.67 22.26
CA LEU A 157 -7.32 16.83 21.38
C LEU A 157 -7.64 16.57 19.91
N LYS A 158 -8.55 15.64 19.65
CA LYS A 158 -9.01 15.35 18.28
C LYS A 158 -9.86 16.50 17.75
N GLU A 159 -10.67 17.12 18.61
CA GLU A 159 -11.50 18.28 18.28
C GLU A 159 -10.64 19.53 18.04
N GLN A 160 -9.63 19.79 18.87
CA GLN A 160 -8.66 20.87 18.67
C GLN A 160 -7.82 20.65 17.39
N LEU A 161 -7.54 19.40 17.02
CA LEU A 161 -6.87 19.05 15.77
C LEU A 161 -7.83 18.90 14.58
N SER A 162 -9.13 19.12 14.76
CA SER A 162 -10.13 19.10 13.69
C SER A 162 -10.06 20.40 12.88
N GLY A 163 -8.96 20.54 12.15
CA GLY A 163 -8.61 21.75 11.43
C GLY A 163 -8.49 21.52 9.94
N VAL A 164 -9.46 22.05 9.19
CA VAL A 164 -9.50 22.21 7.72
C VAL A 164 -9.33 20.91 6.92
N ALA A 165 -10.43 20.45 6.31
CA ALA A 165 -10.42 19.43 5.27
C ALA A 165 -9.40 19.80 4.17
N GLY A 166 -8.35 18.99 4.03
CA GLY A 166 -7.24 19.25 3.09
C GLY A 166 -5.85 19.33 3.73
N ILE A 167 -5.72 19.71 5.01
CA ILE A 167 -4.41 19.81 5.67
C ILE A 167 -3.91 18.44 6.16
N THR A 168 -4.80 17.65 6.76
CA THR A 168 -4.54 16.24 7.09
C THR A 168 -4.26 15.38 5.85
N THR A 169 -4.69 15.85 4.67
CA THR A 169 -4.50 15.21 3.38
C THR A 169 -3.03 15.28 2.92
N LEU A 170 -2.29 16.34 3.25
CA LEU A 170 -0.87 16.48 2.88
C LEU A 170 0.05 15.54 3.68
N THR A 171 -0.29 15.25 4.94
CA THR A 171 0.47 14.27 5.73
C THR A 171 0.42 12.87 5.12
N GLN A 172 -0.62 12.55 4.34
CA GLN A 172 -0.78 11.26 3.65
C GLN A 172 0.19 11.08 2.47
N VAL A 173 0.84 12.16 2.01
CA VAL A 173 1.98 12.08 1.08
C VAL A 173 3.15 11.28 1.68
N GLY A 174 3.22 11.18 3.02
CA GLY A 174 4.20 10.36 3.72
C GLY A 174 4.22 8.90 3.26
N ILE A 175 3.06 8.33 2.90
CA ILE A 175 2.94 7.00 2.32
C ILE A 175 3.75 6.90 1.02
N ALA A 176 3.63 7.90 0.14
CA ALA A 176 4.37 7.92 -1.11
C ALA A 176 5.88 8.06 -0.87
N PHE A 177 6.27 8.93 0.06
CA PHE A 177 7.67 9.12 0.43
C PHE A 177 8.31 7.83 0.93
N VAL A 178 7.69 7.11 1.87
CA VAL A 178 8.31 5.92 2.47
C VAL A 178 8.51 4.79 1.46
N ILE A 179 7.61 4.65 0.47
CA ILE A 179 7.78 3.68 -0.62
C ILE A 179 9.02 4.05 -1.45
N VAL A 180 9.10 5.30 -1.91
CA VAL A 180 10.23 5.78 -2.73
C VAL A 180 11.55 5.70 -1.96
N ALA A 181 11.57 6.15 -0.71
CA ALA A 181 12.74 6.12 0.15
C ALA A 181 13.24 4.69 0.40
N THR A 182 12.33 3.74 0.61
CA THR A 182 12.69 2.32 0.79
C THR A 182 13.35 1.74 -0.46
N TYR A 183 12.84 2.05 -1.65
CA TYR A 183 13.50 1.63 -2.90
C TYR A 183 14.89 2.23 -3.06
N LEU A 184 15.07 3.50 -2.72
CA LEU A 184 16.37 4.18 -2.79
C LEU A 184 17.38 3.56 -1.81
N LEU A 185 16.97 3.28 -0.56
CA LEU A 185 17.81 2.65 0.46
C LEU A 185 18.18 1.19 0.13
N LEU A 186 17.36 0.50 -0.66
CA LEU A 186 17.70 -0.83 -1.19
C LEU A 186 18.80 -0.78 -2.26
N GLN A 187 19.04 0.38 -2.90
CA GLN A 187 20.07 0.55 -3.92
C GLN A 187 21.40 1.05 -3.35
N GLY A 188 21.38 1.78 -2.24
CA GLY A 188 22.57 2.33 -1.63
C GLY A 188 22.31 2.78 -0.20
N ARG A 189 23.37 2.87 0.60
CA ARG A 189 23.30 3.37 1.97
C ARG A 189 23.37 4.90 1.95
N ASP A 190 22.24 5.55 2.16
CA ASP A 190 22.15 7.00 2.42
C ASP A 190 21.65 7.21 3.84
N ARG A 191 22.55 7.66 4.74
CA ARG A 191 22.21 7.91 6.15
C ARG A 191 21.20 9.04 6.31
N ARG A 192 21.24 10.05 5.43
CA ARG A 192 20.29 11.17 5.47
C ARG A 192 18.90 10.68 5.11
N LEU A 193 18.77 9.89 4.04
CA LEU A 193 17.49 9.33 3.63
C LEU A 193 16.94 8.35 4.69
N ALA A 194 17.81 7.57 5.33
CA ALA A 194 17.41 6.71 6.46
C ALA A 194 16.90 7.52 7.65
N ALA A 195 17.56 8.64 7.99
CA ALA A 195 17.10 9.55 9.04
C ALA A 195 15.75 10.21 8.67
N GLN A 196 15.57 10.64 7.42
CA GLN A 196 14.30 11.18 6.93
C GLN A 196 13.16 10.15 7.01
N LEU A 197 13.43 8.90 6.62
CA LEU A 197 12.49 7.79 6.76
C LEU A 197 12.11 7.58 8.23
N GLY A 198 13.11 7.49 9.11
CA GLY A 198 12.90 7.35 10.56
C GLY A 198 12.10 8.51 11.16
N PHE A 199 12.34 9.73 10.68
CA PHE A 199 11.59 10.92 11.12
C PHE A 199 10.11 10.87 10.70
N VAL A 200 9.81 10.45 9.47
CA VAL A 200 8.41 10.27 9.03
C VAL A 200 7.71 9.17 9.82
N PHE A 201 8.41 8.07 10.15
CA PHE A 201 7.89 7.03 11.05
C PHE A 201 7.59 7.59 12.44
N PHE A 202 8.51 8.37 13.01
CA PHE A 202 8.31 9.02 14.31
C PHE A 202 7.09 9.95 14.30
N LEU A 203 6.94 10.80 13.28
CA LEU A 203 5.77 11.68 13.15
C LEU A 203 4.47 10.90 12.93
N SER A 204 4.52 9.77 12.22
CA SER A 204 3.35 8.90 12.03
C SER A 204 2.95 8.20 13.33
N LEU A 205 3.93 7.79 14.14
CA LEU A 205 3.71 7.24 15.48
C LEU A 205 3.07 8.30 16.39
N LEU A 206 3.66 9.50 16.42
CA LEU A 206 3.15 10.63 17.20
C LEU A 206 1.70 10.95 16.82
N ARG A 207 1.41 11.04 15.51
CA ARG A 207 0.05 11.22 15.00
C ARG A 207 -0.90 10.10 15.41
N SER A 208 -0.46 8.85 15.36
CA SER A 208 -1.27 7.70 15.78
C SER A 208 -1.71 7.79 17.25
N PHE A 209 -0.85 8.36 18.13
CA PHE A 209 -1.18 8.59 19.53
C PHE A 209 -2.06 9.83 19.72
N ILE A 210 -1.63 11.01 19.23
CA ILE A 210 -2.33 12.28 19.48
C ILE A 210 -3.70 12.30 18.79
N ALA A 211 -3.76 11.96 17.50
CA ALA A 211 -4.98 12.06 16.71
C ALA A 211 -5.87 10.80 16.81
N SER A 212 -5.42 9.78 17.55
CA SER A 212 -6.03 8.45 17.59
C SER A 212 -6.20 7.79 16.20
N GLU A 213 -5.44 8.25 15.21
CA GLU A 213 -5.48 7.74 13.84
C GLU A 213 -4.56 6.52 13.67
N ARG A 214 -4.97 5.40 14.26
CA ARG A 214 -4.23 4.14 14.32
C ARG A 214 -3.79 3.59 12.96
N LEU A 215 -4.56 3.92 11.92
CA LEU A 215 -4.29 3.50 10.54
C LEU A 215 -3.01 4.17 9.99
N ALA A 216 -2.66 5.39 10.44
CA ALA A 216 -1.54 6.14 9.89
C ALA A 216 -0.19 5.39 10.01
N LEU A 217 0.06 4.74 11.14
CA LEU A 217 1.28 3.95 11.33
C LEU A 217 1.29 2.70 10.44
N VAL A 218 0.14 2.05 10.25
CA VAL A 218 -0.02 0.88 9.38
C VAL A 218 0.18 1.26 7.92
N GLU A 219 -0.40 2.39 7.48
CA GLU A 219 -0.28 2.94 6.12
C GLU A 219 1.16 3.24 5.72
N VAL A 220 2.03 3.56 6.68
CA VAL A 220 3.46 3.81 6.45
C VAL A 220 4.28 2.53 6.61
N SER A 221 3.95 1.68 7.58
CA SER A 221 4.72 0.46 7.88
C SER A 221 4.54 -0.64 6.84
N VAL A 222 3.30 -0.93 6.43
CA VAL A 222 2.99 -2.04 5.52
C VAL A 222 3.66 -1.87 4.15
N PRO A 223 3.61 -0.71 3.48
CA PRO A 223 4.29 -0.55 2.19
C PRO A 223 5.81 -0.74 2.28
N VAL A 224 6.43 -0.26 3.36
CA VAL A 224 7.88 -0.47 3.60
C VAL A 224 8.19 -1.96 3.73
N ILE A 225 7.43 -2.68 4.56
CA ILE A 225 7.57 -4.13 4.74
C ILE A 225 7.42 -4.86 3.41
N VAL A 226 6.41 -4.52 2.61
CA VAL A 226 6.14 -5.14 1.30
C VAL A 226 7.33 -4.99 0.35
N VAL A 227 7.92 -3.79 0.27
CA VAL A 227 9.10 -3.53 -0.56
C VAL A 227 10.32 -4.32 -0.06
N LEU A 228 10.55 -4.36 1.26
CA LEU A 228 11.64 -5.12 1.88
C LEU A 228 11.50 -6.63 1.66
N VAL A 229 10.29 -7.17 1.77
CA VAL A 229 10.01 -8.60 1.58
C VAL A 229 10.19 -8.99 0.11
N LEU A 230 9.82 -8.13 -0.83
CA LEU A 230 10.12 -8.37 -2.25
C LEU A 230 11.65 -8.47 -2.47
N ALA A 231 12.41 -7.53 -1.90
CA ALA A 231 13.87 -7.54 -2.00
C ALA A 231 14.48 -8.78 -1.33
N GLY A 232 14.00 -9.15 -0.14
CA GLY A 232 14.40 -10.35 0.60
C GLY A 232 14.09 -11.64 -0.16
N GLY A 233 12.88 -11.73 -0.75
CA GLY A 233 12.43 -12.88 -1.53
C GLY A 233 13.22 -13.10 -2.83
N ARG A 234 13.77 -12.01 -3.41
CA ARG A 234 14.66 -12.05 -4.57
C ARG A 234 16.14 -12.31 -4.22
N SER A 235 16.51 -12.21 -2.95
CA SER A 235 17.90 -12.39 -2.50
C SER A 235 18.40 -13.82 -2.78
N LEU A 236 19.69 -13.94 -3.12
CA LEU A 236 20.38 -15.23 -3.27
C LEU A 236 20.63 -15.91 -1.91
N ARG A 237 20.63 -15.13 -0.82
CA ARG A 237 20.87 -15.65 0.54
C ARG A 237 19.62 -16.39 1.03
N ARG A 238 19.76 -17.69 1.31
CA ARG A 238 18.67 -18.56 1.79
C ARG A 238 17.95 -17.98 3.01
N GLY A 239 18.70 -17.44 3.98
CA GLY A 239 18.12 -16.84 5.20
C GLY A 239 17.20 -15.65 4.91
N LYS A 240 17.61 -14.71 4.04
CA LYS A 240 16.77 -13.55 3.67
C LYS A 240 15.49 -13.97 2.94
N ARG A 241 15.60 -15.00 2.09
CA ARG A 241 14.45 -15.58 1.38
C ARG A 241 13.48 -16.29 2.32
N ALA A 242 14.00 -17.04 3.29
CA ALA A 242 13.20 -17.70 4.32
C ALA A 242 12.49 -16.66 5.20
N ALA A 243 13.22 -15.65 5.68
CA ALA A 243 12.65 -14.55 6.46
C ALA A 243 11.51 -13.83 5.73
N ALA A 244 11.69 -13.54 4.43
CA ALA A 244 10.63 -12.96 3.61
C ALA A 244 9.37 -13.84 3.52
N ARG A 245 9.52 -15.17 3.40
CA ARG A 245 8.41 -16.12 3.28
C ARG A 245 7.67 -16.36 4.59
N LEU A 246 8.41 -16.37 5.70
CA LEU A 246 7.89 -16.62 7.05
C LEU A 246 7.53 -15.33 7.80
N ALA A 247 7.71 -14.17 7.18
CA ALA A 247 7.38 -12.87 7.77
C ALA A 247 5.99 -12.82 8.42
N PRO A 248 4.90 -13.40 7.86
CA PRO A 248 3.58 -13.38 8.51
C PRO A 248 3.57 -13.99 9.90
N LEU A 249 4.39 -15.01 10.17
CA LEU A 249 4.46 -15.67 11.48
C LEU A 249 5.02 -14.75 12.57
N VAL A 250 5.84 -13.76 12.19
CA VAL A 250 6.40 -12.77 13.12
C VAL A 250 5.58 -11.49 13.11
N LEU A 251 5.11 -11.07 11.94
CA LEU A 251 4.33 -9.84 11.77
C LEU A 251 2.95 -9.94 12.42
N ALA A 252 2.27 -11.09 12.38
CA ALA A 252 0.95 -11.21 13.01
C ALA A 252 1.01 -11.05 14.54
N PRO A 253 1.90 -11.73 15.29
CA PRO A 253 2.09 -11.45 16.71
C PRO A 253 2.53 -10.01 17.00
N LEU A 254 3.43 -9.43 16.18
CA LEU A 254 3.87 -8.05 16.35
C LEU A 254 2.73 -7.05 16.16
N LEU A 255 1.86 -7.28 15.17
CA LEU A 255 0.67 -6.48 14.93
C LEU A 255 -0.32 -6.60 16.09
N PHE A 256 -0.48 -7.79 16.68
CA PHE A 256 -1.28 -7.96 17.89
C PHE A 256 -0.71 -7.18 19.07
N LEU A 257 0.61 -7.25 19.31
CA LEU A 257 1.26 -6.49 20.38
C LEU A 257 1.12 -4.98 20.19
N LEU A 258 1.32 -4.50 18.96
CA LEU A 258 1.12 -3.11 18.60
C LEU A 258 -0.34 -2.68 18.83
N PHE A 259 -1.29 -3.49 18.38
CA PHE A 259 -2.72 -3.28 18.62
C PHE A 259 -3.04 -3.22 20.12
N ALA A 260 -2.55 -4.19 20.90
CA ALA A 260 -2.74 -4.26 22.34
C ALA A 260 -2.17 -3.00 23.02
N ALA A 261 -0.96 -2.55 22.65
CA ALA A 261 -0.39 -1.32 23.20
C ALA A 261 -1.27 -0.08 22.96
N PHE A 262 -1.85 0.05 21.75
CA PHE A 262 -2.79 1.14 21.46
C PHE A 262 -4.13 1.00 22.19
N GLU A 263 -4.57 -0.23 22.46
CA GLU A 263 -5.80 -0.51 23.18
C GLU A 263 -5.63 -0.29 24.70
N PHE A 264 -4.43 -0.54 25.23
CA PHE A 264 -4.06 -0.26 26.61
C PHE A 264 -4.22 1.22 26.97
N SER A 265 -3.69 2.10 26.14
CA SER A 265 -3.77 3.55 26.37
C SER A 265 -5.19 4.09 26.18
N ARG A 266 -5.98 3.55 25.24
CA ARG A 266 -7.29 4.13 24.89
C ARG A 266 -8.45 3.65 25.75
N SER A 267 -8.61 2.34 25.87
CA SER A 267 -9.84 1.75 26.39
C SER A 267 -9.61 0.95 27.66
N TRP A 268 -8.45 0.30 27.79
CA TRP A 268 -8.17 -0.50 28.99
C TRP A 268 -8.19 0.32 30.27
N GLN A 269 -7.67 1.55 30.27
CA GLN A 269 -7.72 2.40 31.47
C GLN A 269 -9.13 2.64 32.00
N PHE A 270 -10.14 2.62 31.12
CA PHE A 270 -11.54 2.77 31.46
C PHE A 270 -12.23 1.44 31.79
N PHE A 271 -11.92 0.38 31.04
CA PHE A 271 -12.57 -0.92 31.19
C PHE A 271 -11.99 -1.78 32.31
N LYS A 272 -10.75 -1.53 32.77
CA LYS A 272 -10.09 -2.31 33.83
C LYS A 272 -10.87 -2.41 35.14
N THR A 273 -11.79 -1.48 35.40
CA THR A 273 -12.66 -1.49 36.60
C THR A 273 -14.06 -2.03 36.33
N ARG A 274 -14.37 -2.39 35.08
CA ARG A 274 -15.70 -2.77 34.59
C ARG A 274 -15.72 -4.15 33.93
N THR A 275 -14.57 -4.84 33.91
CA THR A 275 -14.43 -6.18 33.37
C THR A 275 -13.55 -6.99 34.31
N ASP A 276 -13.91 -8.25 34.49
CA ASP A 276 -13.10 -9.22 35.23
C ASP A 276 -12.03 -9.89 34.34
N GLU A 277 -12.00 -9.54 33.05
CA GLU A 277 -11.09 -10.11 32.07
C GLU A 277 -9.66 -9.59 32.22
N SER A 278 -8.68 -10.45 31.99
CA SER A 278 -7.29 -10.02 31.90
C SER A 278 -7.04 -9.15 30.65
N PHE A 279 -6.09 -8.22 30.73
CA PHE A 279 -5.78 -7.32 29.60
C PHE A 279 -5.50 -8.03 28.27
N PRO A 280 -4.74 -9.15 28.20
CA PRO A 280 -4.52 -9.86 26.93
C PRO A 280 -5.81 -10.44 26.35
N VAL A 281 -6.71 -10.94 27.20
CA VAL A 281 -8.02 -11.47 26.78
C VAL A 281 -8.90 -10.32 26.28
N PHE A 282 -8.96 -9.21 27.01
CA PHE A 282 -9.65 -8.00 26.58
C PHE A 282 -9.15 -7.51 25.21
N ALA A 283 -7.83 -7.42 25.02
CA ALA A 283 -7.24 -7.01 23.73
C ALA A 283 -7.61 -8.00 22.60
N LEU A 284 -7.62 -9.31 22.88
CA LEU A 284 -8.02 -10.32 21.89
C LEU A 284 -9.50 -10.19 21.51
N ILE A 285 -10.40 -10.04 22.49
CA ILE A 285 -11.84 -9.82 22.28
C ILE A 285 -12.07 -8.58 21.43
N ARG A 286 -11.34 -7.49 21.71
CA ARG A 286 -11.42 -6.23 20.96
C ARG A 286 -10.90 -6.38 19.53
N LEU A 287 -9.78 -7.06 19.33
CA LEU A 287 -9.26 -7.33 17.99
C LEU A 287 -10.26 -8.16 17.17
N ALA A 288 -10.78 -9.24 17.76
CA ALA A 288 -11.83 -10.06 17.16
C ALA A 288 -13.07 -9.23 16.81
N GLY A 289 -13.49 -8.37 17.74
CA GLY A 289 -14.62 -7.46 17.58
C GLY A 289 -14.46 -6.54 16.38
N TYR A 290 -13.28 -5.95 16.16
CA TYR A 290 -13.04 -5.07 15.01
C TYR A 290 -13.27 -5.76 13.66
N TYR A 291 -13.09 -7.07 13.53
CA TYR A 291 -13.38 -7.80 12.31
C TYR A 291 -14.81 -8.35 12.28
N ALA A 292 -15.25 -8.99 13.37
CA ALA A 292 -16.57 -9.61 13.43
C ALA A 292 -17.71 -8.60 13.30
N THR A 293 -17.60 -7.46 13.99
CA THR A 293 -18.57 -6.36 13.87
C THR A 293 -18.51 -5.68 12.51
N SER A 294 -17.38 -5.68 11.79
CA SER A 294 -17.32 -5.11 10.44
C SER A 294 -18.22 -5.85 9.46
N TYR A 295 -18.25 -7.19 9.51
CA TYR A 295 -19.18 -7.97 8.70
C TYR A 295 -20.64 -7.80 9.15
N ASN A 296 -20.86 -7.64 10.46
CA ASN A 296 -22.16 -7.30 11.02
C ASN A 296 -22.69 -5.97 10.50
N ASN A 297 -21.84 -4.94 10.54
CA ASN A 297 -22.13 -3.61 10.04
C ASN A 297 -22.35 -3.61 8.53
N GLY A 298 -21.56 -4.41 7.79
CA GLY A 298 -21.78 -4.63 6.37
C GLY A 298 -23.18 -5.17 6.06
N GLN A 299 -23.70 -6.08 6.89
CA GLN A 299 -25.09 -6.55 6.77
C GLN A 299 -26.10 -5.45 7.11
N LEU A 300 -25.87 -4.66 8.15
CA LEU A 300 -26.75 -3.55 8.50
C LEU A 300 -26.86 -2.54 7.35
N HIS A 301 -25.73 -2.22 6.71
CA HIS A 301 -25.71 -1.36 5.53
C HIS A 301 -26.46 -2.00 4.36
N LEU A 302 -26.31 -3.30 4.09
CA LEU A 302 -27.07 -3.98 3.02
C LEU A 302 -28.58 -3.92 3.23
N VAL A 303 -29.05 -3.92 4.48
CA VAL A 303 -30.48 -3.93 4.80
C VAL A 303 -31.07 -2.53 4.85
N HIS A 304 -30.35 -1.55 5.42
CA HIS A 304 -30.92 -0.25 5.78
C HIS A 304 -30.48 0.91 4.89
N ASP A 305 -29.35 0.78 4.18
CA ASP A 305 -28.83 1.87 3.36
C ASP A 305 -29.36 1.96 1.91
N PRO A 306 -29.81 0.88 1.23
CA PRO A 306 -30.30 1.00 -0.13
C PRO A 306 -31.62 1.78 -0.18
N TYR A 307 -31.69 2.80 -1.04
CA TYR A 307 -32.93 3.52 -1.34
C TYR A 307 -32.97 3.98 -2.80
N PRO A 308 -34.17 4.13 -3.40
CA PRO A 308 -34.30 4.56 -4.79
C PRO A 308 -33.69 5.95 -5.04
N GLY A 309 -32.93 6.08 -6.14
CA GLY A 309 -32.29 7.34 -6.52
C GLY A 309 -31.02 7.69 -5.74
N ARG A 310 -30.53 6.78 -4.89
CA ARG A 310 -29.23 6.91 -4.24
C ARG A 310 -28.09 6.90 -5.26
N MET A 311 -27.19 7.87 -5.18
CA MET A 311 -25.91 7.82 -5.90
C MET A 311 -24.90 6.94 -5.14
N PRO A 312 -23.97 6.24 -5.83
CA PRO A 312 -22.89 5.51 -5.20
C PRO A 312 -22.10 6.42 -4.25
N LEU A 313 -22.06 6.11 -2.96
CA LEU A 313 -21.44 6.97 -1.95
C LEU A 313 -20.07 6.44 -1.55
N ASP A 314 -20.04 5.27 -0.94
CA ASP A 314 -18.88 4.76 -0.21
C ASP A 314 -17.82 4.15 -1.13
N SER A 315 -18.27 3.52 -2.23
CA SER A 315 -17.41 2.93 -3.27
C SER A 315 -16.65 3.98 -4.08
N ILE A 316 -17.07 5.24 -4.00
CA ILE A 316 -16.38 6.39 -4.60
C ILE A 316 -16.22 7.54 -3.60
N ALA A 317 -16.09 7.24 -2.31
CA ALA A 317 -16.03 8.24 -1.24
C ALA A 317 -14.96 9.32 -1.46
N ALA A 318 -13.84 8.96 -2.09
CA ALA A 318 -12.76 9.86 -2.48
C ALA A 318 -13.22 10.98 -3.42
N PHE A 319 -14.17 10.70 -4.30
CA PHE A 319 -14.75 11.70 -5.21
C PHE A 319 -15.57 12.70 -4.41
N TRP A 320 -16.50 12.23 -3.57
CA TRP A 320 -17.38 13.10 -2.78
C TRP A 320 -16.63 13.93 -1.73
N SER A 321 -15.57 13.38 -1.15
CA SER A 321 -14.72 14.06 -0.18
C SER A 321 -13.62 14.93 -0.81
N ALA A 322 -13.52 14.97 -2.14
CA ALA A 322 -12.51 15.79 -2.80
C ALA A 322 -12.76 17.29 -2.58
N PRO A 323 -11.69 18.10 -2.36
CA PRO A 323 -11.81 19.55 -2.36
C PRO A 323 -12.41 20.05 -3.69
N GLY A 324 -13.30 21.03 -3.60
CA GLY A 324 -14.20 21.48 -4.66
C GLY A 324 -15.54 20.73 -4.66
N ILE A 325 -15.54 19.40 -4.63
CA ILE A 325 -16.77 18.59 -4.71
C ILE A 325 -17.56 18.63 -3.41
N ALA A 326 -16.88 18.41 -2.28
CA ALA A 326 -17.50 18.44 -0.96
C ALA A 326 -18.09 19.82 -0.64
N GLN A 327 -17.37 20.89 -0.95
CA GLN A 327 -17.79 22.28 -0.70
C GLN A 327 -19.01 22.68 -1.52
N LEU A 328 -19.17 22.09 -2.71
CA LEU A 328 -20.34 22.32 -3.56
C LEU A 328 -21.57 21.51 -3.11
N GLY A 329 -21.42 20.58 -2.16
CA GLY A 329 -22.50 19.70 -1.72
C GLY A 329 -23.07 18.84 -2.85
N LEU A 330 -22.21 18.41 -3.79
CA LEU A 330 -22.68 17.75 -5.02
C LEU A 330 -23.42 16.44 -4.76
N TYR A 331 -23.06 15.70 -3.71
CA TYR A 331 -23.77 14.47 -3.36
C TYR A 331 -25.24 14.76 -3.01
N ASP A 332 -25.49 15.72 -2.12
CA ASP A 332 -26.86 16.07 -1.67
C ASP A 332 -27.71 16.67 -2.79
N ARG A 333 -27.08 17.25 -3.82
CA ARG A 333 -27.77 17.80 -5.00
C ARG A 333 -28.10 16.75 -6.05
N LEU A 334 -27.29 15.70 -6.16
CA LEU A 334 -27.39 14.68 -7.23
C LEU A 334 -28.04 13.38 -6.75
N SER A 335 -27.88 13.04 -5.48
CA SER A 335 -28.51 11.88 -4.85
C SER A 335 -29.90 12.25 -4.37
N ALA A 336 -30.82 11.29 -4.41
CA ALA A 336 -32.08 11.42 -3.69
C ALA A 336 -31.81 11.67 -2.19
N PRO A 337 -32.64 12.47 -1.50
CA PRO A 337 -32.52 12.65 -0.06
C PRO A 337 -32.61 11.31 0.67
N ALA A 338 -31.63 11.04 1.54
CA ALA A 338 -31.60 9.79 2.28
C ALA A 338 -32.82 9.69 3.22
N PRO A 339 -33.60 8.60 3.19
CA PRO A 339 -34.67 8.39 4.15
C PRO A 339 -34.08 8.24 5.55
N VAL A 340 -34.89 8.52 6.57
CA VAL A 340 -34.50 8.44 7.99
C VAL A 340 -33.87 7.08 8.34
N THR A 341 -34.32 5.99 7.72
CA THR A 341 -33.79 4.64 7.92
C THR A 341 -32.37 4.43 7.40
N ALA A 342 -31.97 5.17 6.36
CA ALA A 342 -30.64 5.09 5.73
C ALA A 342 -29.65 6.13 6.26
N GLN A 343 -30.11 7.03 7.15
CA GLN A 343 -29.26 8.02 7.79
C GLN A 343 -28.60 7.42 9.04
N ASN A 344 -27.27 7.51 9.13
CA ASN A 344 -26.49 7.09 10.29
C ASN A 344 -26.79 5.65 10.75
N VAL A 345 -26.83 4.71 9.80
CA VAL A 345 -27.20 3.30 10.07
C VAL A 345 -26.40 2.68 11.20
N LEU A 346 -25.10 2.94 11.29
CA LEU A 346 -24.27 2.40 12.38
C LEU A 346 -24.52 3.07 13.73
N GLU A 347 -24.98 4.32 13.76
CA GLU A 347 -25.37 4.97 15.03
C GLU A 347 -26.71 4.44 15.53
N ARG A 348 -27.61 4.06 14.61
CA ARG A 348 -28.95 3.55 14.95
C ARG A 348 -28.96 2.07 15.28
N PHE A 349 -28.22 1.27 14.52
CA PHE A 349 -28.31 -0.19 14.55
C PHE A 349 -26.99 -0.86 14.99
N GLY A 350 -25.87 -0.15 14.91
CA GLY A 350 -24.55 -0.65 15.26
C GLY A 350 -24.12 -0.30 16.69
N ASN A 351 -22.88 -0.68 17.02
CA ASN A 351 -22.22 -0.20 18.24
C ASN A 351 -21.31 0.99 17.89
N PRO A 352 -21.45 2.16 18.55
CA PRO A 352 -20.62 3.34 18.27
C PRO A 352 -19.11 3.10 18.49
N GLU A 353 -18.75 2.13 19.35
CA GLU A 353 -17.36 1.74 19.59
C GLU A 353 -16.75 0.93 18.44
N PHE A 354 -17.60 0.22 17.69
CA PHE A 354 -17.23 -0.71 16.62
C PHE A 354 -17.98 -0.35 15.33
N ASN A 355 -17.68 0.82 14.77
CA ASN A 355 -18.39 1.40 13.64
C ASN A 355 -17.66 1.27 12.29
N ASN A 356 -16.83 0.24 12.11
CA ASN A 356 -16.24 -0.03 10.80
C ASN A 356 -17.35 -0.50 9.84
N PRO A 357 -17.51 0.07 8.63
CA PRO A 357 -18.64 -0.22 7.74
C PRO A 357 -18.56 -1.58 7.05
N GLY A 358 -17.38 -2.22 7.03
CA GLY A 358 -17.14 -3.45 6.28
C GLY A 358 -16.82 -3.15 4.81
N GLY A 359 -15.63 -3.54 4.34
CA GLY A 359 -15.15 -3.11 3.03
C GLY A 359 -15.66 -3.93 1.84
N VAL A 360 -16.08 -5.18 2.06
CA VAL A 360 -16.54 -6.06 0.98
C VAL A 360 -17.98 -5.79 0.59
N THR A 361 -18.84 -5.45 1.54
CA THR A 361 -20.27 -5.21 1.33
C THR A 361 -20.56 -3.85 0.69
N THR A 362 -19.63 -2.89 0.80
CA THR A 362 -19.80 -1.51 0.31
C THR A 362 -20.24 -1.41 -1.15
N PRO A 363 -19.60 -2.09 -2.13
CA PRO A 363 -20.02 -1.96 -3.53
C PRO A 363 -21.37 -2.59 -3.85
N PHE A 364 -21.82 -3.53 -3.02
CA PHE A 364 -23.14 -4.15 -3.17
C PHE A 364 -24.26 -3.23 -2.70
N VAL A 365 -23.98 -2.36 -1.73
CA VAL A 365 -24.89 -1.30 -1.30
C VAL A 365 -25.04 -0.25 -2.41
N ASP A 366 -23.94 0.18 -3.00
CA ASP A 366 -23.95 1.27 -4.00
C ASP A 366 -24.41 0.83 -5.39
N PHE A 367 -24.09 -0.39 -5.82
CA PHE A 367 -24.32 -0.84 -7.20
C PHE A 367 -25.21 -2.08 -7.31
N GLY A 368 -25.74 -2.57 -6.18
CA GLY A 368 -26.47 -3.83 -6.11
C GLY A 368 -25.57 -5.05 -6.36
N LEU A 369 -26.20 -6.23 -6.48
CA LEU A 369 -25.47 -7.50 -6.55
C LEU A 369 -24.54 -7.59 -7.76
N LEU A 370 -25.06 -7.36 -8.96
CA LEU A 370 -24.30 -7.46 -10.21
C LEU A 370 -23.21 -6.39 -10.30
N GLY A 371 -23.54 -5.15 -9.93
CA GLY A 371 -22.61 -4.03 -9.97
C GLY A 371 -21.48 -4.18 -8.95
N GLY A 372 -21.77 -4.71 -7.75
CA GLY A 372 -20.75 -5.02 -6.75
C GLY A 372 -19.74 -6.06 -7.23
N PHE A 373 -20.20 -7.15 -7.88
CA PHE A 373 -19.28 -8.11 -8.49
C PHE A 373 -18.46 -7.51 -9.62
N LEU A 374 -19.08 -6.72 -10.51
CA LEU A 374 -18.37 -6.03 -11.58
C LEU A 374 -17.28 -5.10 -11.03
N PHE A 375 -17.59 -4.35 -9.96
CA PHE A 375 -16.63 -3.51 -9.26
C PHE A 375 -15.41 -4.32 -8.79
N PHE A 376 -15.61 -5.45 -8.11
CA PHE A 376 -14.50 -6.28 -7.64
C PHE A 376 -13.72 -6.98 -8.77
N VAL A 377 -14.37 -7.31 -9.88
CA VAL A 377 -13.68 -7.79 -11.10
C VAL A 377 -12.73 -6.70 -11.63
N LEU A 378 -13.21 -5.45 -11.74
CA LEU A 378 -12.39 -4.33 -12.20
C LEU A 378 -11.24 -4.03 -11.23
N CYS A 379 -11.50 -4.04 -9.93
CA CYS A 379 -10.46 -3.95 -8.91
C CYS A 379 -9.43 -5.08 -9.07
N GLY A 380 -9.88 -6.31 -9.27
CA GLY A 380 -9.01 -7.47 -9.49
C GLY A 380 -8.11 -7.30 -10.69
N VAL A 381 -8.63 -6.80 -11.81
CA VAL A 381 -7.83 -6.48 -13.00
C VAL A 381 -6.75 -5.45 -12.66
N VAL A 382 -7.10 -4.32 -12.06
CA VAL A 382 -6.14 -3.27 -11.69
C VAL A 382 -5.06 -3.81 -10.73
N ILE A 383 -5.48 -4.53 -9.68
CA ILE A 383 -4.57 -5.11 -8.68
C ILE A 383 -3.65 -6.15 -9.32
N GLY A 384 -4.15 -6.99 -10.23
CA GLY A 384 -3.36 -7.97 -10.98
C GLY A 384 -2.31 -7.33 -11.87
N LEU A 385 -2.66 -6.26 -12.59
CA LEU A 385 -1.71 -5.48 -13.41
C LEU A 385 -0.62 -4.84 -12.54
N LEU A 386 -1.01 -4.23 -11.40
CA LEU A 386 -0.06 -3.61 -10.47
C LEU A 386 0.85 -4.65 -9.81
N TYR A 387 0.32 -5.81 -9.41
CA TYR A 387 1.11 -6.91 -8.87
C TYR A 387 2.13 -7.42 -9.89
N ARG A 388 1.69 -7.62 -11.14
CA ARG A 388 2.60 -8.01 -12.21
C ARG A 388 3.71 -6.99 -12.40
N GLY A 389 3.35 -5.71 -12.44
CA GLY A 389 4.29 -4.60 -12.50
C GLY A 389 5.28 -4.58 -11.32
N PHE A 390 4.82 -4.86 -10.11
CA PHE A 390 5.64 -4.94 -8.90
C PHE A 390 6.67 -6.08 -8.97
N VAL A 391 6.22 -7.26 -9.42
CA VAL A 391 7.08 -8.45 -9.59
C VAL A 391 8.07 -8.28 -10.76
N ASP A 392 7.74 -7.49 -11.77
CA ASP A 392 8.66 -7.20 -12.87
C ASP A 392 9.53 -5.95 -12.60
N GLY A 393 9.16 -5.16 -11.59
CA GLY A 393 9.82 -3.92 -11.20
C GLY A 393 9.48 -2.72 -12.07
N SER A 394 8.33 -2.70 -12.74
CA SER A 394 7.86 -1.53 -13.50
C SER A 394 7.63 -0.33 -12.58
N PRO A 395 7.87 0.93 -13.00
CA PRO A 395 7.69 2.09 -12.14
C PRO A 395 6.31 2.16 -11.48
N MET A 396 5.25 1.92 -12.26
CA MET A 396 3.88 1.99 -11.78
C MET A 396 3.57 0.90 -10.74
N GLY A 397 3.87 -0.36 -11.06
CA GLY A 397 3.63 -1.46 -10.13
C GLY A 397 4.53 -1.42 -8.90
N ALA A 398 5.81 -1.08 -9.08
CA ALA A 398 6.76 -0.96 -7.98
C ALA A 398 6.32 0.07 -6.93
N LEU A 399 5.79 1.21 -7.38
CA LEU A 399 5.42 2.33 -6.51
C LEU A 399 3.98 2.22 -5.95
N LEU A 400 2.98 1.78 -6.74
CA LEU A 400 1.60 1.72 -6.27
C LEU A 400 1.26 0.44 -5.50
N TYR A 401 1.75 -0.72 -5.95
CA TYR A 401 1.35 -2.01 -5.37
C TYR A 401 1.61 -2.16 -3.86
N PRO A 402 2.71 -1.63 -3.28
CA PRO A 402 2.93 -1.70 -1.83
C PRO A 402 1.79 -1.12 -1.00
N MET A 403 1.14 -0.07 -1.48
CA MET A 403 -0.02 0.53 -0.81
C MET A 403 -1.32 -0.26 -1.09
N VAL A 404 -1.46 -0.85 -2.28
CA VAL A 404 -2.58 -1.75 -2.59
C VAL A 404 -2.68 -2.90 -1.59
N VAL A 405 -1.54 -3.47 -1.16
CA VAL A 405 -1.47 -4.54 -0.17
C VAL A 405 -2.06 -4.13 1.18
N THR A 406 -1.87 -2.88 1.62
CA THR A 406 -2.53 -2.35 2.82
C THR A 406 -4.06 -2.50 2.72
N GLY A 407 -4.63 -2.12 1.58
CA GLY A 407 -6.07 -2.28 1.36
C GLY A 407 -6.52 -3.73 1.24
N LEU A 408 -5.69 -4.64 0.76
CA LEU A 408 -6.02 -6.08 0.75
C LEU A 408 -6.12 -6.64 2.17
N PHE A 409 -5.26 -6.22 3.09
CA PHE A 409 -5.31 -6.65 4.49
C PHE A 409 -6.46 -6.00 5.26
N ASP A 410 -6.80 -4.75 4.95
CA ASP A 410 -7.86 -4.01 5.64
C ASP A 410 -9.25 -4.20 5.00
N LEU A 411 -9.34 -4.90 3.87
CA LEU A 411 -10.58 -5.13 3.11
C LEU A 411 -11.76 -5.66 3.95
N PRO A 412 -11.56 -6.57 4.93
CA PRO A 412 -12.63 -6.98 5.84
C PRO A 412 -13.32 -5.82 6.57
N ARG A 413 -12.58 -4.75 6.86
CA ARG A 413 -13.02 -3.62 7.69
C ARG A 413 -13.40 -2.41 6.85
N TYR A 414 -12.62 -2.10 5.83
CA TYR A 414 -12.77 -0.90 5.02
C TYR A 414 -12.41 -1.14 3.56
N LEU A 415 -13.15 -0.49 2.66
CA LEU A 415 -12.75 -0.35 1.28
C LEU A 415 -11.68 0.75 1.18
N TYR A 416 -10.45 0.41 1.56
CA TYR A 416 -9.36 1.36 1.77
C TYR A 416 -9.07 2.25 0.56
N TRP A 417 -9.06 1.68 -0.66
CA TRP A 417 -8.60 2.37 -1.87
C TRP A 417 -9.51 3.51 -2.31
N THR A 418 -10.76 3.53 -1.87
CA THR A 418 -11.76 4.52 -2.26
C THR A 418 -11.86 5.66 -1.24
N GLN A 419 -11.09 5.62 -0.15
CA GLN A 419 -11.12 6.66 0.86
C GLN A 419 -10.36 7.92 0.42
N GLY A 420 -10.94 9.10 0.67
CA GLY A 420 -10.34 10.39 0.34
C GLY A 420 -8.94 10.61 0.92
N ARG A 421 -8.65 10.01 2.09
CA ARG A 421 -7.33 10.11 2.75
C ARG A 421 -6.19 9.48 1.93
N VAL A 422 -6.49 8.50 1.07
CA VAL A 422 -5.48 7.73 0.33
C VAL A 422 -5.11 8.40 -1.00
N VAL A 423 -6.02 9.23 -1.53
CA VAL A 423 -5.90 9.90 -2.84
C VAL A 423 -4.58 10.65 -3.03
N PRO A 424 -4.08 11.47 -2.08
CA PRO A 424 -2.85 12.24 -2.28
C PRO A 424 -1.64 11.33 -2.49
N ALA A 425 -1.57 10.23 -1.75
CA ALA A 425 -0.52 9.23 -1.91
C ALA A 425 -0.60 8.60 -3.31
N VAL A 426 -1.79 8.23 -3.79
CA VAL A 426 -1.98 7.69 -5.15
C VAL A 426 -1.49 8.69 -6.19
N VAL A 427 -1.96 9.94 -6.12
CA VAL A 427 -1.62 10.99 -7.10
C VAL A 427 -0.11 11.22 -7.14
N CYS A 428 0.54 11.34 -5.97
CA CYS A 428 1.98 11.50 -5.88
C CYS A 428 2.73 10.28 -6.46
N LEU A 429 2.33 9.06 -6.13
CA LEU A 429 2.97 7.84 -6.64
C LEU A 429 2.81 7.70 -8.16
N VAL A 430 1.64 8.00 -8.71
CA VAL A 430 1.39 8.05 -10.16
C VAL A 430 2.28 9.10 -10.81
N ALA A 431 2.32 10.32 -10.26
CA ALA A 431 3.15 11.40 -10.79
C ALA A 431 4.64 11.03 -10.80
N VAL A 432 5.14 10.43 -9.71
CA VAL A 432 6.53 9.93 -9.63
C VAL A 432 6.77 8.80 -10.63
N ALA A 433 5.85 7.84 -10.74
CA ALA A 433 5.97 6.73 -11.68
C ALA A 433 6.05 7.21 -13.13
N LEU A 434 5.23 8.19 -13.51
CA LEU A 434 5.24 8.81 -14.83
C LEU A 434 6.53 9.62 -15.05
N TYR A 435 6.93 10.44 -14.08
CA TYR A 435 8.13 11.28 -14.16
C TYR A 435 9.42 10.46 -14.33
N VAL A 436 9.59 9.41 -13.52
CA VAL A 436 10.73 8.49 -13.59
C VAL A 436 10.64 7.57 -14.81
N GLY A 437 9.42 7.24 -15.24
CA GLY A 437 9.16 6.40 -16.40
C GLY A 437 9.47 7.05 -17.75
N ARG A 438 9.58 8.38 -17.84
CA ARG A 438 9.90 9.11 -19.09
C ARG A 438 11.30 8.75 -19.60
N PRO A 439 11.46 8.37 -20.88
CA PRO A 439 12.78 8.14 -21.46
C PRO A 439 13.62 9.41 -21.27
N VAL A 440 14.83 9.26 -20.71
CA VAL A 440 15.81 10.33 -20.78
C VAL A 440 16.13 10.42 -22.27
N GLY A 441 15.76 11.54 -22.91
CA GLY A 441 16.21 11.83 -24.25
C GLY A 441 17.72 11.69 -24.24
N VAL A 442 18.22 10.66 -24.91
CA VAL A 442 19.65 10.60 -25.23
C VAL A 442 19.82 11.79 -26.14
N SER A 443 20.31 12.91 -25.59
CA SER A 443 20.85 13.96 -26.43
C SER A 443 21.95 13.26 -27.21
N ARG A 444 21.68 12.94 -28.47
CA ARG A 444 22.69 12.52 -29.43
C ARG A 444 23.52 13.77 -29.70
N GLN A 445 24.30 14.22 -28.72
CA GLN A 445 25.48 14.96 -29.05
C GLN A 445 26.37 13.96 -29.77
N PRO A 446 26.64 14.13 -31.08
CA PRO A 446 27.66 13.33 -31.73
C PRO A 446 28.92 13.48 -30.89
N LEU A 447 29.48 12.36 -30.43
CA LEU A 447 30.78 12.34 -29.79
C LEU A 447 31.71 13.18 -30.67
N PRO A 448 32.44 14.18 -30.11
CA PRO A 448 33.44 14.88 -30.89
C PRO A 448 34.36 13.80 -31.46
N ARG A 449 34.39 13.69 -32.79
CA ARG A 449 35.31 12.80 -33.49
C ARG A 449 36.70 13.13 -32.95
N ARG A 450 37.22 12.30 -32.05
CA ARG A 450 38.65 12.31 -31.73
C ARG A 450 39.32 12.04 -33.07
N ARG A 451 39.87 13.10 -33.68
CA ARG A 451 40.87 12.96 -34.73
C ARG A 451 41.99 12.18 -34.08
N PHE A 452 42.10 10.90 -34.37
CA PHE A 452 43.33 10.19 -34.13
C PHE A 452 44.42 10.93 -34.91
N PRO A 453 45.53 11.34 -34.28
CA PRO A 453 46.68 11.82 -35.04
C PRO A 453 47.06 10.73 -36.03
N ALA A 454 47.25 11.11 -37.29
CA ALA A 454 47.73 10.20 -38.31
C ALA A 454 49.05 9.55 -37.83
N PRO A 455 49.25 8.24 -38.05
CA PRO A 455 50.52 7.61 -37.76
C PRO A 455 51.64 8.34 -38.53
N PRO A 456 52.81 8.56 -37.92
CA PRO A 456 53.94 9.18 -38.62
C PRO A 456 54.27 8.35 -39.86
N ALA A 457 54.39 9.03 -41.00
CA ALA A 457 54.82 8.41 -42.25
C ALA A 457 56.17 7.72 -42.01
N ALA A 458 56.23 6.43 -42.35
CA ALA A 458 57.44 5.64 -42.29
C ALA A 458 58.53 6.31 -43.11
N VAL A 459 59.66 6.59 -42.46
CA VAL A 459 60.91 7.01 -43.10
C VAL A 459 61.34 5.86 -44.00
N GLY A 460 61.17 6.05 -45.31
CA GLY A 460 61.62 5.10 -46.32
C GLY A 460 63.14 5.03 -46.31
N ASN A 461 63.66 3.83 -46.01
CA ASN A 461 65.05 3.46 -46.20
C ASN A 461 65.48 3.71 -47.65
N ARG A 462 66.39 4.67 -47.86
CA ARG A 462 67.19 4.73 -49.08
C ARG A 462 68.26 3.64 -48.98
N VAL A 463 68.17 2.64 -49.83
CA VAL A 463 69.27 1.72 -50.14
C VAL A 463 70.25 2.47 -51.07
N PRO A 464 71.56 2.48 -50.81
CA PRO A 464 72.53 3.01 -51.76
C PRO A 464 72.76 2.01 -52.90
N GLU A 465 72.52 2.43 -54.14
CA GLU A 465 73.04 1.75 -55.32
C GLU A 465 74.56 1.96 -55.39
N ALA A 466 75.30 0.88 -55.18
CA ALA A 466 76.70 0.78 -55.54
C ALA A 466 76.98 -0.63 -56.10
N VAL A 467 77.41 -0.67 -57.36
CA VAL A 467 78.24 -1.73 -57.98
C VAL A 467 77.55 -3.06 -58.31
N ARG A 468 76.97 -3.17 -59.52
CA ARG A 468 77.47 -3.91 -60.70
C ARG A 468 76.41 -4.11 -61.76
#